data_AF-A0A344UEI0-F1
#
_entry.id   AF-A0A344UEI0-F1
#
_cell.length_a   1.000
_cell.length_b   1.000
_cell.length_c   1.000
_cell.angle_alpha   90.00
_cell.angle_beta   90.00
_cell.angle_gamma   90.00
#
_symmetry.space_group_name_H-M   'P 1'
#
loop_
_entity.id
_entity.type
_entity.pdbx_description
1 polymer ?
#
loop_
_entity_poly.entity_id
_entity_poly.type
_entity_poly.pdbx_seq_one_letter_code
_entity_poly.pdbx_strand_id
1 'polypeptide(L)'
;MDKKALYRRLFATIGGDLSDYPKLVDLLERQFRAALGHDAAGLEACAAEISGLCDRLEGSRRERQGLVDALLPAGSERSVDTVIGALPAPLREQGDAHVRRLRGLIDACRERNLRNGELLQERRQLLLRVLEGESDVYAAQ
;
A
#
# COMPACT_ATOMS: atom_id res chain seq x y z
N MET A 1 -9.99 -22.40 -18.75
CA MET A 1 -9.91 -22.40 -17.28
C MET A 1 -11.33 -22.48 -16.73
N ASP A 2 -11.60 -23.31 -15.72
CA ASP A 2 -12.92 -23.39 -15.09
C ASP A 2 -13.25 -22.07 -14.35
N LYS A 3 -14.47 -21.56 -14.48
CA LYS A 3 -14.94 -20.33 -13.79
C LYS A 3 -14.75 -20.44 -12.28
N LYS A 4 -14.93 -21.62 -11.70
CA LYS A 4 -14.66 -21.87 -10.27
C LYS A 4 -13.18 -21.66 -9.91
N ALA A 5 -12.26 -22.04 -10.80
CA ALA A 5 -10.83 -21.82 -10.61
C ALA A 5 -10.48 -20.32 -10.68
N LEU A 6 -11.11 -19.56 -11.59
CA LEU A 6 -10.95 -18.11 -11.67
C LEU A 6 -11.42 -17.41 -10.39
N TYR A 7 -12.58 -17.78 -9.84
CA TYR A 7 -13.04 -17.25 -8.55
C TYR A 7 -12.09 -17.59 -7.40
N ARG A 8 -11.62 -18.84 -7.30
CA ARG A 8 -10.64 -19.22 -6.27
C ARG A 8 -9.37 -18.39 -6.37
N ARG A 9 -8.87 -18.17 -7.60
CA ARG A 9 -7.69 -17.35 -7.82
C ARG A 9 -7.92 -15.89 -7.43
N LEU A 10 -9.10 -15.34 -7.76
CA LEU A 10 -9.50 -13.98 -7.36
C LEU A 10 -9.52 -13.82 -5.84
N PHE A 11 -10.12 -14.76 -5.12
CA PHE A 11 -10.12 -14.72 -3.66
C PHE A 11 -8.73 -14.94 -3.05
N ALA A 12 -7.86 -15.72 -3.71
CA ALA A 12 -6.48 -15.89 -3.29
C ALA A 12 -5.68 -14.58 -3.41
N THR A 13 -5.87 -13.77 -4.47
CA THR A 13 -5.20 -12.45 -4.58
C THR A 13 -5.66 -11.50 -3.48
N ILE A 14 -6.97 -11.45 -3.21
CA ILE A 14 -7.52 -10.64 -2.10
C ILE A 14 -6.99 -11.13 -0.74
N GLY A 15 -6.92 -12.44 -0.52
CA GLY A 15 -6.34 -13.02 0.70
C GLY A 15 -4.85 -12.70 0.87
N GLY A 16 -4.08 -12.75 -0.22
CA GLY A 16 -2.68 -12.32 -0.25
C GLY A 16 -2.54 -10.85 0.15
N ASP A 17 -3.29 -9.96 -0.49
CA ASP A 17 -3.28 -8.53 -0.18
C ASP A 17 -3.67 -8.26 1.28
N LEU A 18 -4.68 -8.95 1.81
CA LEU A 18 -5.09 -8.85 3.21
C LEU A 18 -3.99 -9.27 4.20
N SER A 19 -3.02 -10.08 3.77
CA SER A 19 -1.85 -10.47 4.56
C SER A 19 -0.66 -9.52 4.37
N ASP A 20 -0.56 -8.85 3.23
CA ASP A 20 0.58 -8.02 2.85
C ASP A 20 0.41 -6.55 3.24
N TYR A 21 -0.80 -5.99 3.13
CA TYR A 21 -1.06 -4.61 3.56
C TYR A 21 -0.74 -4.36 5.05
N PRO A 22 -1.08 -5.24 6.02
CA PRO A 22 -0.67 -5.05 7.41
C PRO A 22 0.85 -4.97 7.59
N LYS A 23 1.62 -5.77 6.83
CA LYS A 23 3.09 -5.69 6.85
C LYS A 23 3.58 -4.34 6.32
N LEU A 24 2.91 -3.81 5.29
CA LEU A 24 3.23 -2.49 4.75
C LEU A 24 2.95 -1.39 5.78
N VAL A 25 1.83 -1.48 6.50
CA VAL A 25 1.50 -0.58 7.61
C VAL A 25 2.62 -0.58 8.66
N ASP A 26 3.08 -1.76 9.07
CA ASP A 26 4.14 -1.90 10.08
C ASP A 26 5.49 -1.36 9.58
N LEU A 27 5.81 -1.57 8.30
CA LEU A 27 7.03 -1.03 7.68
C LEU A 27 7.01 0.49 7.59
N LEU A 28 5.87 1.08 7.24
CA LEU A 28 5.70 2.54 7.23
C LEU A 28 5.85 3.10 8.65
N GLU A 29 5.31 2.42 9.66
CA GLU A 29 5.50 2.84 11.05
C GLU A 29 6.98 2.72 11.50
N ARG A 30 7.69 1.66 11.09
CA ARG A 30 9.13 1.50 11.33
C ARG A 30 9.95 2.61 10.65
N GLN A 31 9.65 2.93 9.40
CA GLN A 31 10.30 4.01 8.65
C GLN A 31 10.11 5.36 9.36
N PHE A 32 8.91 5.64 9.87
CA PHE A 32 8.62 6.86 10.64
C PHE A 32 9.53 6.96 11.86
N ARG A 33 9.65 5.88 12.64
CA ARG A 33 10.51 5.83 13.83
C ARG A 33 11.98 5.98 13.49
N ALA A 34 12.45 5.34 12.41
CA ALA A 34 13.82 5.51 11.93
C ALA A 34 14.11 6.96 11.51
N ALA A 35 13.17 7.61 10.84
CA ALA A 35 13.26 9.04 10.48
C ALA A 35 13.30 9.97 11.71
N LEU A 36 12.55 9.63 12.77
CA LEU A 36 12.62 10.37 14.04
C LEU A 36 13.95 10.16 14.77
N GLY A 37 14.47 8.93 14.75
CA GLY A 37 15.71 8.52 15.41
C GLY A 37 16.98 8.82 14.62
N HIS A 38 16.89 9.46 13.45
CA HIS A 38 18.03 9.71 12.55
C HIS A 38 18.77 8.42 12.12
N ASP A 39 18.06 7.30 12.08
CA ASP A 39 18.61 5.99 11.73
C ASP A 39 18.61 5.78 10.21
N ALA A 40 19.69 6.19 9.56
CA ALA A 40 19.86 6.06 8.12
C ALA A 40 19.85 4.59 7.65
N ALA A 41 20.44 3.69 8.43
CA ALA A 41 20.47 2.25 8.09
C ALA A 41 19.06 1.64 8.20
N GLY A 42 18.31 2.00 9.24
CA GLY A 42 16.91 1.61 9.38
C GLY A 42 16.01 2.16 8.27
N LEU A 43 16.26 3.38 7.80
CA LEU A 43 15.54 3.96 6.66
C LEU A 43 15.82 3.20 5.35
N GLU A 44 17.08 2.86 5.08
CA GLU A 44 17.46 2.10 3.88
C GLU A 44 16.87 0.69 3.88
N ALA A 45 16.93 -0.01 5.03
CA ALA A 45 16.32 -1.31 5.19
C ALA A 45 14.80 -1.25 4.96
N CYS A 46 14.11 -0.27 5.56
CA CYS A 46 12.67 -0.07 5.34
C CYS A 46 12.36 0.22 3.87
N ALA A 47 13.16 1.04 3.19
CA ALA A 47 12.92 1.38 1.78
C ALA A 47 12.99 0.15 0.86
N ALA A 48 13.95 -0.76 1.10
CA ALA A 48 14.07 -2.01 0.35
C ALA A 48 12.88 -2.95 0.61
N GLU A 49 12.50 -3.14 1.89
CA GLU A 49 11.36 -3.98 2.26
C GLU A 49 10.03 -3.44 1.72
N ILE A 50 9.81 -2.12 1.81
CA ILE A 50 8.61 -1.44 1.29
C ILE A 50 8.53 -1.60 -0.23
N SER A 51 9.63 -1.38 -0.95
CA SER A 51 9.65 -1.49 -2.42
C SER A 51 9.26 -2.90 -2.88
N GLY A 52 9.87 -3.94 -2.30
CA GLY A 52 9.54 -5.34 -2.65
C GLY A 52 8.10 -5.74 -2.25
N LEU A 53 7.51 -5.12 -1.24
CA LEU A 53 6.11 -5.34 -0.89
C LEU A 53 5.15 -4.62 -1.85
N CYS A 54 5.48 -3.39 -2.25
CA CYS A 54 4.73 -2.64 -3.27
C CYS A 54 4.72 -3.38 -4.62
N ASP A 55 5.84 -3.96 -5.04
CA ASP A 55 5.91 -4.75 -6.28
C ASP A 55 4.98 -5.96 -6.25
N ARG A 56 4.92 -6.67 -5.11
CA ARG A 56 3.99 -7.79 -4.91
C ARG A 56 2.54 -7.35 -4.95
N LEU A 57 2.19 -6.26 -4.27
CA LEU A 57 0.83 -5.71 -4.24
C LEU A 57 0.39 -5.23 -5.62
N GLU A 58 1.28 -4.61 -6.40
CA GLU A 58 0.99 -4.20 -7.78
C GLU A 58 0.83 -5.42 -8.70
N GLY A 59 1.65 -6.47 -8.54
CA GLY A 59 1.47 -7.75 -9.24
C GLY A 59 0.11 -8.38 -8.95
N SER A 60 -0.27 -8.46 -7.67
CA SER A 60 -1.57 -8.96 -7.21
C SER A 60 -2.73 -8.12 -7.78
N ARG A 61 -2.60 -6.79 -7.79
CA ARG A 61 -3.59 -5.88 -8.38
C ARG A 61 -3.79 -6.13 -9.87
N ARG A 62 -2.72 -6.30 -10.63
CA ARG A 62 -2.79 -6.59 -12.08
C ARG A 62 -3.43 -7.94 -12.33
N GLU A 63 -3.05 -8.96 -11.57
CA GLU A 63 -3.67 -10.28 -11.66
C GLU A 63 -5.17 -10.21 -11.37
N ARG A 64 -5.56 -9.52 -10.29
CA ARG A 64 -6.96 -9.30 -9.94
C ARG A 64 -7.73 -8.60 -11.05
N GLN A 65 -7.16 -7.59 -11.70
CA GLN A 65 -7.80 -6.92 -12.83
C GLN A 65 -8.04 -7.90 -14.00
N GLY A 66 -7.03 -8.69 -14.36
CA GLY A 66 -7.18 -9.72 -15.40
C GLY A 66 -8.24 -10.78 -15.07
N LEU A 67 -8.36 -11.15 -13.79
CA LEU A 67 -9.39 -12.09 -13.33
C LEU A 67 -10.79 -11.49 -13.37
N VAL A 68 -10.96 -10.22 -13.00
CA VAL A 68 -12.23 -9.50 -13.14
C VAL A 68 -12.66 -9.46 -14.60
N ASP A 69 -11.73 -9.13 -15.50
CA ASP A 69 -11.98 -9.07 -16.94
C ASP A 69 -12.37 -10.43 -17.51
N ALA A 70 -11.79 -11.52 -17.00
CA ALA A 70 -12.11 -12.89 -17.43
C ALA A 70 -13.44 -13.43 -16.86
N LEU A 71 -13.89 -12.91 -15.71
CA LEU A 71 -15.09 -13.39 -15.01
C LEU A 71 -16.37 -12.68 -15.46
N LEU A 72 -16.26 -11.43 -15.91
CA LEU A 72 -17.40 -10.60 -16.29
C LEU A 72 -17.64 -10.61 -17.82
N PRO A 73 -18.91 -10.65 -18.26
CA PRO A 73 -19.22 -10.52 -19.68
C PRO A 73 -18.93 -9.11 -20.21
N ALA A 74 -18.65 -9.01 -21.51
CA ALA A 74 -18.40 -7.75 -22.19
C ALA A 74 -19.55 -6.75 -21.96
N GLY A 75 -19.22 -5.49 -21.70
CA GLY A 75 -20.19 -4.43 -21.39
C GLY A 75 -20.58 -4.31 -19.92
N SER A 76 -20.13 -5.24 -19.05
CA SER A 76 -20.30 -5.10 -17.60
C SER A 76 -19.32 -4.09 -17.02
N GLU A 77 -19.70 -3.43 -15.93
CA GLU A 77 -18.78 -2.61 -15.13
C GLU A 77 -17.67 -3.50 -14.55
N ARG A 78 -16.41 -3.21 -14.91
CA ARG A 78 -15.24 -3.98 -14.48
C ARG A 78 -14.84 -3.59 -13.06
N SER A 79 -15.45 -4.23 -12.08
CA SER A 79 -15.10 -4.07 -10.68
C SER A 79 -15.16 -5.40 -9.94
N VAL A 80 -14.39 -5.48 -8.85
CA VAL A 80 -14.45 -6.62 -7.92
C VAL A 80 -15.84 -6.71 -7.27
N ASP A 81 -16.49 -5.57 -7.03
CA ASP A 81 -17.84 -5.50 -6.46
C ASP A 81 -18.86 -6.13 -7.42
N THR A 82 -18.75 -5.88 -8.74
CA THR A 82 -19.60 -6.53 -9.75
C THR A 82 -19.42 -8.04 -9.75
N VAL A 83 -18.17 -8.52 -9.62
CA VAL A 83 -17.86 -9.95 -9.57
C VAL A 83 -18.44 -10.61 -8.30
N ILE A 84 -18.33 -9.93 -7.16
CA ILE A 84 -18.86 -10.41 -5.87
C ILE A 84 -20.40 -10.37 -5.87
N GLY A 85 -21.01 -9.34 -6.46
CA GLY A 85 -22.46 -9.21 -6.59
C GLY A 85 -23.10 -10.38 -7.35
N ALA A 86 -22.38 -10.99 -8.28
CA ALA A 86 -22.83 -12.16 -9.05
C ALA A 86 -22.79 -13.48 -8.26
N LEU A 87 -22.26 -13.50 -7.03
CA LEU A 87 -22.14 -14.70 -6.21
C LEU A 87 -23.42 -15.00 -5.40
N PRO A 88 -23.63 -16.27 -4.99
CA PRO A 88 -24.65 -16.62 -4.00
C PRO A 88 -24.46 -15.86 -2.68
N ALA A 89 -25.57 -15.57 -1.99
CA ALA A 89 -25.61 -14.74 -0.77
C ALA A 89 -24.48 -14.99 0.26
N PRO A 90 -24.21 -16.23 0.72
CA PRO A 90 -23.18 -16.45 1.74
C PRO A 90 -21.76 -16.11 1.25
N LEU A 91 -21.47 -16.33 -0.03
CA LEU A 91 -20.15 -16.00 -0.62
C LEU A 91 -20.03 -14.51 -0.93
N ARG A 92 -21.14 -13.87 -1.28
CA ARG A 92 -21.20 -12.43 -1.51
C ARG A 92 -20.90 -11.66 -0.23
N GLU A 93 -21.54 -12.01 0.90
CA GLU A 93 -21.30 -11.37 2.19
C GLU A 93 -19.84 -11.48 2.65
N GLN A 94 -19.24 -12.65 2.48
CA GLN A 94 -17.82 -12.88 2.79
C GLN A 94 -16.92 -12.04 1.87
N GLY A 95 -17.19 -12.03 0.57
CA GLY A 95 -16.46 -11.22 -0.41
C GLY A 95 -16.52 -9.72 -0.07
N ASP A 96 -17.70 -9.21 0.23
CA ASP A 96 -17.91 -7.81 0.59
C ASP A 96 -17.14 -7.45 1.88
N ALA A 97 -17.12 -8.33 2.88
CA ALA A 97 -16.35 -8.13 4.09
C ALA A 97 -14.84 -8.06 3.81
N HIS A 98 -14.32 -8.94 2.94
CA HIS A 98 -12.92 -8.92 2.54
C HIS A 98 -12.55 -7.65 1.76
N VAL A 99 -13.39 -7.22 0.82
CA VAL A 99 -13.15 -5.99 0.05
C VAL A 99 -13.19 -4.75 0.94
N ARG A 100 -14.17 -4.65 1.85
CA ARG A 100 -14.23 -3.54 2.82
C ARG A 100 -12.98 -3.49 3.69
N ARG A 101 -12.53 -4.64 4.21
CA ARG A 101 -11.31 -4.72 5.01
C ARG A 101 -10.08 -4.30 4.20
N LEU A 102 -9.98 -4.75 2.95
CA LEU A 102 -8.88 -4.41 2.06
C LEU A 102 -8.82 -2.89 1.80
N ARG A 103 -9.98 -2.26 1.52
CA ARG A 103 -10.07 -0.80 1.35
C ARG A 103 -9.58 -0.05 2.60
N GLY A 104 -10.05 -0.44 3.79
CA GLY A 104 -9.58 0.17 5.04
C GLY A 104 -8.07 0.04 5.26
N LEU A 105 -7.48 -1.08 4.89
CA LEU A 105 -6.02 -1.28 4.96
C LEU A 105 -5.25 -0.41 3.95
N ILE A 106 -5.78 -0.26 2.73
CA ILE A 106 -5.22 0.62 1.70
C ILE A 106 -5.23 2.08 2.19
N ASP A 107 -6.34 2.53 2.76
CA ASP A 107 -6.47 3.89 3.28
C ASP A 107 -5.50 4.14 4.43
N ALA A 108 -5.39 3.19 5.37
CA ALA A 108 -4.44 3.25 6.47
C ALA A 108 -2.96 3.29 6.01
N CYS A 109 -2.62 2.59 4.92
CA CYS A 109 -1.30 2.67 4.31
C CYS A 109 -1.06 4.03 3.65
N ARG A 110 -2.06 4.57 2.94
CA ARG A 110 -1.95 5.87 2.26
C ARG A 110 -1.70 6.99 3.26
N GLU A 111 -2.44 7.01 4.36
CA GLU A 111 -2.28 7.99 5.43
C GLU A 111 -0.86 7.95 6.02
N ARG A 112 -0.35 6.76 6.35
CA ARG A 112 1.01 6.60 6.90
C ARG A 112 2.09 6.96 5.91
N ASN A 113 1.93 6.58 4.64
CA ASN A 113 2.88 6.91 3.60
C ASN A 113 2.96 8.43 3.38
N LEU A 114 1.83 9.13 3.40
CA LEU A 114 1.78 10.59 3.31
C LEU A 114 2.52 11.22 4.49
N ARG A 115 2.18 10.83 5.72
CA ARG A 115 2.84 11.31 6.95
C ARG A 115 4.36 11.11 6.92
N ASN A 116 4.81 9.96 6.44
CA ASN A 116 6.24 9.67 6.34
C ASN A 116 6.93 10.55 5.28
N GLY A 117 6.28 10.76 4.14
CA GLY A 117 6.78 11.62 3.07
C GLY A 117 6.98 13.06 3.54
N GLU A 118 5.99 13.60 4.26
CA GLU A 118 6.05 14.94 4.87
C GLU A 118 7.24 15.05 5.83
N LEU A 119 7.38 14.11 6.77
CA LEU A 119 8.50 14.09 7.73
C LEU A 119 9.86 14.03 7.03
N LEU A 120 10.02 13.13 6.05
CA LEU A 120 11.30 12.98 5.33
C LEU A 120 11.65 14.23 4.52
N GLN A 121 10.65 14.91 3.97
CA GLN A 121 10.85 16.18 3.28
C GLN A 121 11.30 17.29 4.25
N GLU A 122 10.66 17.43 5.41
CA GLU A 122 11.07 18.37 6.45
C GLU A 122 12.51 18.11 6.90
N ARG A 123 12.86 16.84 7.14
CA ARG A 123 14.24 16.45 7.51
C ARG A 123 15.26 16.83 6.45
N ARG A 124 14.93 16.63 5.16
CA ARG A 124 15.79 17.04 4.05
C ARG A 124 16.00 18.55 4.03
N GLN A 125 14.95 19.34 4.23
CA GLN A 125 15.03 20.80 4.27
C GLN A 125 15.89 21.30 5.43
N LEU A 126 15.77 20.68 6.62
CA LEU A 126 16.62 20.99 7.77
C LEU A 126 18.10 20.69 7.48
N LEU A 127 18.41 19.53 6.90
CA LEU A 127 19.78 19.19 6.51
C LEU A 127 20.34 20.16 5.48
N LEU A 128 19.57 20.53 4.45
CA LEU A 128 19.98 21.53 3.47
C LEU A 128 20.28 22.87 4.13
N ARG A 129 19.42 23.35 5.04
CA ARG A 129 19.67 24.60 5.78
C ARG A 129 20.93 24.55 6.64
N VAL A 130 21.19 23.42 7.30
CA VAL A 130 22.41 23.23 8.09
C VAL A 130 23.66 23.20 7.19
N LEU A 131 23.58 22.57 6.03
CA LEU A 131 24.69 22.43 5.08
C LEU A 131 24.97 23.71 4.28
N GLU A 132 23.92 24.47 3.92
CA GLU A 132 23.98 25.76 3.23
C GLU A 132 24.28 26.92 4.19
N GLY A 133 24.33 26.63 5.49
CA GLY A 133 24.66 27.54 6.57
C GLY A 133 23.51 28.46 6.96
N GLU A 134 23.38 28.72 8.26
CA GLU A 134 22.90 30.02 8.73
C GLU A 134 23.90 31.07 8.21
N SER A 135 23.77 31.46 6.94
CA SER A 135 24.61 32.48 6.30
C SER A 135 24.27 33.90 6.77
N ASP A 136 23.71 34.05 7.97
CA ASP A 136 23.52 35.35 8.60
C ASP A 136 23.67 35.24 10.12
N VAL A 137 24.45 36.19 10.65
CA VAL A 137 24.61 36.53 12.08
C VAL A 137 25.66 35.72 12.86
N TYR A 138 26.94 36.04 12.65
CA TYR A 138 27.88 36.41 13.74
C TYR A 138 29.07 37.19 13.15
N ALA A 139 28.80 38.41 12.67
CA ALA A 139 29.83 39.44 12.48
C ALA A 139 29.45 40.66 13.32
N ALA A 140 29.65 40.54 14.64
CA ALA A 140 29.66 41.67 15.54
C ALA A 140 30.73 41.44 16.61
N GLN A 141 31.97 41.85 16.28
CA GLN A 141 32.88 42.60 17.15
C GLN A 141 34.16 42.95 16.39
#